data_AF-A0A6P7G1M9-F1
#
_entry.id   AF-A0A6P7G1M9-F1
#
_cell.length_a   1.000
_cell.length_b   1.000
_cell.length_c   1.000
_cell.angle_alpha   90.00
_cell.angle_beta   90.00
_cell.angle_gamma   90.00
#
_symmetry.space_group_name_H-M   'P 1'
#
loop_
_entity.id
_entity.type
_entity.pdbx_description
1 polymer ?
#
loop_
_entity_poly.entity_id
_entity_poly.type
_entity_poly.pdbx_seq_one_letter_code
_entity_poly.pdbx_strand_id
1 'polypeptide(L)'
;MSILISILGQQWFFVITLMTSFLLNVFSPIFCGSLIGVVGKFSPIYITAVVGGQALGGVFAAVTQIASLAIGASSSHTALVYFVIGNITIALGIVQGPPMLPDQQTPSYSTITQQKAATFSSKLQAVVIPAVDTLKLEDYVTAIGSLVQPKNPRNITVIIILTISRIIFIPLILLCNAQPRHILAVVFNKDYQYILILFIFAFTNGFMTNIIQILIPKIVDQHEKEIASSIVIVFIGIGAAIGSTISIFLIRLI
;
A
#
# COMPACT_ATOMS: atom_id res chain seq x y z
N MET A 1 1.32 13.52 -24.87
CA MET A 1 -0.10 13.11 -24.81
C MET A 1 -0.89 13.65 -26.01
N SER A 2 -0.76 14.92 -26.38
CA SER A 2 -1.42 15.52 -27.58
C SER A 2 -1.05 14.82 -28.90
N ILE A 3 0.22 14.40 -29.06
CA ILE A 3 0.67 13.63 -30.24
C ILE A 3 0.01 12.25 -30.30
N LEU A 4 -0.08 11.55 -29.17
CA LEU A 4 -0.68 10.21 -29.09
C LEU A 4 -2.19 10.25 -29.36
N ILE A 5 -2.88 11.25 -28.83
CA ILE A 5 -4.31 11.52 -29.10
C ILE A 5 -4.50 11.91 -30.57
N SER A 6 -3.59 12.71 -31.14
CA SER A 6 -3.65 13.10 -32.55
C SER A 6 -3.41 11.92 -33.51
N ILE A 7 -2.64 10.91 -33.11
CA ILE A 7 -2.32 9.73 -33.95
C ILE A 7 -3.38 8.63 -33.82
N LEU A 8 -3.81 8.30 -32.60
CA LEU A 8 -4.77 7.21 -32.34
C LEU A 8 -6.23 7.67 -32.38
N GLY A 9 -6.50 8.95 -32.20
CA GLY A 9 -7.84 9.48 -31.95
C GLY A 9 -8.26 9.36 -30.48
N GLN A 10 -9.05 10.32 -30.00
CA GLN A 10 -9.45 10.44 -28.59
C GLN A 10 -10.12 9.18 -28.02
N GLN A 11 -10.95 8.50 -28.83
CA GLN A 11 -11.67 7.29 -28.43
C GLN A 11 -10.72 6.11 -28.18
N TRP A 12 -9.76 5.88 -29.07
CA TRP A 12 -8.79 4.79 -28.92
C TRP A 12 -7.82 5.04 -27.78
N PHE A 13 -7.39 6.30 -27.58
CA PHE A 13 -6.59 6.68 -26.43
C PHE A 13 -7.31 6.37 -25.10
N PHE A 14 -8.61 6.68 -25.02
CA PHE A 14 -9.43 6.37 -23.86
C PHE A 14 -9.55 4.86 -23.62
N VAL A 15 -9.85 4.07 -24.64
CA VAL A 15 -9.98 2.61 -24.53
C VAL A 15 -8.65 1.97 -24.09
N ILE A 16 -7.52 2.35 -24.70
CA ILE A 16 -6.20 1.81 -24.32
C ILE A 16 -5.86 2.16 -22.87
N THR A 17 -6.12 3.40 -22.43
CA THR A 17 -5.86 3.85 -21.05
C THR A 17 -6.72 3.07 -20.05
N LEU A 18 -7.98 2.82 -20.36
CA LEU A 18 -8.85 2.01 -19.51
C LEU A 18 -8.41 0.55 -19.46
N MET A 19 -8.07 -0.04 -20.60
CA MET A 19 -7.61 -1.44 -20.65
C MET A 19 -6.30 -1.63 -19.88
N THR A 20 -5.35 -0.72 -20.04
CA THR A 20 -4.09 -0.76 -19.26
C THR A 20 -4.33 -0.55 -17.77
N SER A 21 -5.20 0.39 -17.40
CA SER A 21 -5.59 0.60 -15.99
C SER A 21 -6.28 -0.62 -15.40
N PHE A 22 -7.16 -1.28 -16.15
CA PHE A 22 -7.81 -2.53 -15.74
C PHE A 22 -6.77 -3.64 -15.51
N LEU A 23 -5.87 -3.86 -16.46
CA LEU A 23 -4.80 -4.86 -16.32
C LEU A 23 -3.91 -4.57 -15.10
N LEU A 24 -3.52 -3.30 -14.88
CA LEU A 24 -2.75 -2.91 -13.70
C LEU A 24 -3.48 -3.22 -12.39
N ASN A 25 -4.79 -2.99 -12.33
CA ASN A 25 -5.60 -3.31 -11.15
C ASN A 25 -5.78 -4.82 -10.93
N VAL A 26 -5.72 -5.65 -11.97
CA VAL A 26 -5.76 -7.12 -11.84
C VAL A 26 -4.41 -7.68 -11.41
N PHE A 27 -3.31 -7.25 -12.05
CA PHE A 27 -1.98 -7.79 -11.78
C PHE A 27 -1.35 -7.25 -10.49
N SER A 28 -1.66 -6.02 -10.08
CA SER A 28 -1.06 -5.40 -8.89
C SER A 28 -1.36 -6.15 -7.59
N PRO A 29 -2.61 -6.54 -7.27
CA PRO A 29 -2.92 -7.36 -6.09
C PRO A 29 -2.31 -8.76 -6.15
N ILE A 30 -2.20 -9.36 -7.35
CA ILE A 30 -1.54 -10.67 -7.53
C ILE A 30 -0.06 -10.55 -7.18
N PHE A 31 0.64 -9.56 -7.75
CA PHE A 31 2.04 -9.31 -7.47
C PHE A 31 2.28 -9.00 -5.98
N CYS A 32 1.50 -8.08 -5.40
CA CYS A 32 1.61 -7.73 -3.98
C CYS A 32 1.27 -8.92 -3.08
N GLY A 33 0.24 -9.69 -3.42
CA GLY A 33 -0.17 -10.89 -2.68
C GLY A 33 0.90 -11.97 -2.70
N SER A 34 1.52 -12.23 -3.85
CA SER A 34 2.65 -13.16 -3.98
C SER A 34 3.87 -12.69 -3.16
N LEU A 35 4.21 -11.39 -3.25
CA LEU A 35 5.33 -10.82 -2.50
C LEU A 35 5.11 -10.94 -0.98
N ILE A 36 3.95 -10.51 -0.49
CA ILE A 36 3.58 -10.60 0.93
C ILE A 36 3.43 -12.06 1.38
N GLY A 37 2.98 -12.96 0.52
CA GLY A 37 2.97 -14.41 0.77
C GLY A 37 4.35 -14.95 1.07
N VAL A 38 5.33 -14.68 0.20
CA VAL A 38 6.72 -15.10 0.41
C VAL A 38 7.31 -14.43 1.65
N VAL A 39 7.16 -13.12 1.77
CA VAL A 39 7.69 -12.32 2.88
C VAL A 39 7.09 -12.73 4.23
N GLY A 40 5.85 -13.21 4.26
CA GLY A 40 5.17 -13.73 5.46
C GLY A 40 5.84 -14.95 6.10
N LYS A 41 6.72 -15.66 5.37
CA LYS A 41 7.53 -16.76 5.93
C LYS A 41 8.75 -16.28 6.72
N PHE A 42 9.11 -15.00 6.60
CA PHE A 42 10.30 -14.41 7.19
C PHE A 42 10.00 -13.63 8.47
N SER A 43 11.05 -13.04 9.06
CA SER A 43 10.92 -12.16 10.22
C SER A 43 9.97 -10.99 9.94
N PRO A 44 9.17 -10.55 10.92
CA PRO A 44 8.24 -9.41 10.79
C PRO A 44 8.82 -8.11 10.21
N ILE A 45 10.14 -7.91 10.33
CA ILE A 45 10.83 -6.74 9.79
C ILE A 45 10.68 -6.64 8.28
N TYR A 46 10.62 -7.78 7.57
CA TYR A 46 10.45 -7.79 6.10
C TYR A 46 9.06 -7.35 5.67
N ILE A 47 8.02 -7.73 6.43
CA ILE A 47 6.66 -7.26 6.19
C ILE A 47 6.59 -5.74 6.38
N THR A 48 7.21 -5.25 7.45
CA THR A 48 7.28 -3.80 7.74
C THR A 48 8.02 -3.05 6.63
N ALA A 49 9.11 -3.61 6.10
CA ALA A 49 9.84 -3.04 4.98
C ALA A 49 8.97 -2.96 3.71
N VAL A 50 8.20 -4.00 3.37
CA VAL A 50 7.30 -3.98 2.19
C VAL A 50 6.18 -2.95 2.36
N VAL A 51 5.48 -2.98 3.50
CA VAL A 51 4.39 -2.02 3.78
C VAL A 51 4.92 -0.59 3.88
N GLY A 52 6.11 -0.40 4.45
CA GLY A 52 6.81 0.88 4.49
C GLY A 52 7.17 1.40 3.10
N GLY A 53 7.66 0.53 2.21
CA GLY A 53 7.91 0.87 0.81
C GLY A 53 6.65 1.32 0.06
N GLN A 54 5.50 0.66 0.30
CA GLN A 54 4.21 1.09 -0.26
C GLN A 54 3.79 2.49 0.23
N ALA A 55 3.96 2.76 1.53
CA ALA A 55 3.67 4.07 2.10
C ALA A 55 4.58 5.15 1.52
N LEU A 56 5.89 4.88 1.39
CA LEU A 56 6.86 5.80 0.80
C LEU A 56 6.52 6.12 -0.66
N GLY A 57 6.09 5.13 -1.44
CA GLY A 57 5.62 5.35 -2.82
C GLY A 57 4.44 6.33 -2.88
N GLY A 58 3.50 6.23 -1.94
CA GLY A 58 2.39 7.18 -1.81
C GLY A 58 2.84 8.59 -1.43
N VAL A 59 3.74 8.72 -0.46
CA VAL A 59 4.33 10.02 -0.05
C VAL A 59 5.07 10.66 -1.23
N PHE A 60 5.88 9.89 -1.95
CA PHE A 60 6.60 10.36 -3.13
C PHE A 60 5.64 10.86 -4.22
N ALA A 61 4.56 10.13 -4.48
CA ALA A 61 3.54 10.53 -5.44
C ALA A 61 2.89 11.86 -5.06
N ALA A 62 2.53 12.03 -3.78
CA ALA A 62 1.94 13.26 -3.25
C ALA A 62 2.89 14.46 -3.33
N VAL A 63 4.15 14.29 -2.91
CA VAL A 63 5.18 15.36 -2.97
C VAL A 63 5.41 15.78 -4.42
N THR A 64 5.56 14.82 -5.33
CA THR A 64 5.72 15.11 -6.76
C THR A 64 4.52 15.87 -7.32
N GLN A 65 3.31 15.58 -6.84
CA GLN A 65 2.08 16.25 -7.30
C GLN A 65 2.05 17.69 -6.80
N ILE A 66 2.39 17.91 -5.54
CA ILE A 66 2.47 19.25 -4.94
C ILE A 66 3.55 20.07 -5.65
N ALA A 67 4.74 19.50 -5.87
CA ALA A 67 5.82 20.17 -6.58
C ALA A 67 5.43 20.52 -8.02
N SER A 68 4.78 19.60 -8.73
CA SER A 68 4.27 19.84 -10.09
C SER A 68 3.28 21.00 -10.13
N LEU A 69 2.37 21.10 -9.16
CA LEU A 69 1.40 22.18 -9.07
C LEU A 69 2.08 23.51 -8.71
N ALA A 70 3.06 23.49 -7.80
CA ALA A 70 3.79 24.67 -7.36
C ALA A 70 4.60 25.35 -8.49
N ILE A 71 5.17 24.57 -9.40
CA ILE A 71 5.95 25.09 -10.54
C ILE A 71 5.10 25.35 -11.80
N GLY A 72 3.79 25.08 -11.75
CA GLY A 72 2.89 25.24 -12.91
C GLY A 72 3.23 24.30 -14.08
N ALA A 73 3.78 23.11 -13.80
CA ALA A 73 4.17 22.16 -14.84
C ALA A 73 2.94 21.70 -15.64
N SER A 74 3.13 21.53 -16.96
CA SER A 74 2.05 21.00 -17.81
C SER A 74 1.75 19.55 -17.42
N SER A 75 0.46 19.18 -17.35
CA SER A 75 0.01 17.84 -16.94
C SER A 75 0.63 16.72 -17.78
N SER A 76 0.99 17.02 -19.04
CA SER A 76 1.68 16.07 -19.93
C SER A 76 3.12 15.78 -19.51
N HIS A 77 3.88 16.80 -19.10
CA HIS A 77 5.27 16.60 -18.64
C HIS A 77 5.31 15.91 -17.29
N THR A 78 4.43 16.30 -16.38
CA THR A 78 4.29 15.66 -15.07
C THR A 78 3.96 14.17 -15.22
N ALA A 79 3.00 13.81 -16.07
CA ALA A 79 2.64 12.41 -16.31
C ALA A 79 3.81 11.59 -16.89
N LEU A 80 4.61 12.17 -17.80
CA LEU A 80 5.81 11.51 -18.34
C LEU A 80 6.87 11.28 -17.26
N VAL A 81 7.09 12.26 -16.38
CA VAL A 81 8.01 12.14 -15.25
C VAL A 81 7.59 10.99 -14.32
N TYR A 82 6.31 10.93 -13.94
CA TYR A 82 5.77 9.81 -13.15
C TYR A 82 5.99 8.46 -13.83
N PHE A 83 5.72 8.38 -15.14
CA PHE A 83 5.88 7.13 -15.89
C PHE A 83 7.34 6.68 -15.95
N VAL A 84 8.28 7.60 -16.22
CA VAL A 84 9.72 7.29 -16.29
C VAL A 84 10.24 6.84 -14.93
N ILE A 85 9.91 7.56 -13.85
CA ILE A 85 10.32 7.18 -12.48
C ILE A 85 9.76 5.81 -12.09
N GLY A 86 8.50 5.53 -12.44
CA GLY A 86 7.89 4.22 -12.22
C GLY A 86 8.64 3.10 -12.94
N ASN A 87 8.97 3.28 -14.22
CA ASN A 87 9.72 2.29 -15.00
C ASN A 87 11.16 2.10 -14.47
N ILE A 88 11.84 3.17 -14.06
CA ILE A 88 13.17 3.08 -13.45
C ILE A 88 13.09 2.28 -12.14
N THR A 89 12.13 2.59 -11.27
CA THR A 89 11.94 1.88 -10.00
C THR A 89 11.67 0.39 -10.23
N ILE A 90 10.82 0.04 -11.21
CA ILE A 90 10.55 -1.35 -11.58
C ILE A 90 11.82 -2.03 -12.14
N ALA A 91 12.54 -1.37 -13.05
CA ALA A 91 13.76 -1.91 -13.64
C ALA A 91 14.84 -2.17 -12.58
N LEU A 92 15.03 -1.24 -11.64
CA LEU A 92 15.92 -1.42 -10.51
C LEU A 92 15.47 -2.61 -9.64
N GLY A 93 14.17 -2.74 -9.38
CA GLY A 93 13.62 -3.89 -8.64
C GLY A 93 13.89 -5.24 -9.32
N ILE A 94 13.82 -5.29 -10.66
CA ILE A 94 14.12 -6.51 -11.44
C ILE A 94 15.63 -6.81 -11.44
N VAL A 95 16.47 -5.80 -11.65
CA VAL A 95 17.94 -5.93 -11.71
C VAL A 95 18.53 -6.33 -10.35
N GLN A 96 17.90 -5.89 -9.26
CA GLN A 96 18.23 -6.32 -7.90
C GLN A 96 17.76 -7.75 -7.59
N GLY A 97 16.98 -8.36 -8.48
CA GLY A 97 16.61 -9.78 -8.42
C GLY A 97 17.85 -10.68 -8.43
N PRO A 98 17.87 -11.79 -7.66
CA PRO A 98 19.05 -12.63 -7.56
C PRO A 98 19.37 -13.27 -8.93
N PRO A 99 20.67 -13.38 -9.30
CA PRO A 99 21.05 -14.16 -10.47
C PRO A 99 20.54 -15.59 -10.30
N MET A 100 19.99 -16.17 -11.38
CA MET A 100 19.60 -17.58 -11.40
C MET A 100 20.86 -18.43 -11.18
N LEU A 101 21.02 -18.98 -9.99
CA LEU A 101 22.11 -19.89 -9.66
C LEU A 101 21.90 -21.22 -10.41
N PRO A 102 22.96 -21.83 -10.96
CA PRO A 102 22.89 -23.14 -11.60
C PRO A 102 22.44 -24.19 -10.60
N ASP A 103 21.64 -25.13 -11.09
CA ASP A 103 21.00 -26.20 -10.33
C ASP A 103 22.06 -27.11 -9.68
N GLN A 104 22.30 -26.93 -8.37
CA GLN A 104 23.07 -27.90 -7.56
C GLN A 104 22.13 -28.61 -6.58
N GLN A 105 21.87 -29.88 -6.91
CA GLN A 105 21.51 -31.03 -6.07
C GLN A 105 20.63 -30.75 -4.84
N THR A 106 19.35 -31.09 -5.00
CA THR A 106 18.19 -30.76 -4.15
C THR A 106 18.28 -31.14 -2.66
N PRO A 107 18.37 -30.14 -1.75
CA PRO A 107 17.88 -30.30 -0.38
C PRO A 107 16.35 -30.11 -0.34
N SER A 108 15.70 -30.57 0.74
CA SER A 108 14.24 -30.55 0.92
C SER A 108 13.58 -29.19 0.58
N TYR A 109 12.41 -29.21 -0.07
CA TYR A 109 11.70 -28.05 -0.66
C TYR A 109 11.48 -26.85 0.30
N SER A 110 11.41 -27.10 1.61
CA SER A 110 11.30 -26.08 2.66
C SER A 110 12.58 -25.25 2.84
N THR A 111 13.75 -25.86 2.71
CA THR A 111 15.05 -25.23 2.95
C THR A 111 15.46 -24.33 1.78
N ILE A 112 15.16 -24.75 0.54
CA ILE A 112 15.45 -23.97 -0.69
C ILE A 112 14.66 -22.65 -0.70
N THR A 113 13.38 -22.69 -0.31
CA THR A 113 12.53 -21.50 -0.26
C THR A 113 12.98 -20.53 0.84
N GLN A 114 13.35 -21.07 2.02
CA GLN A 114 13.89 -20.27 3.12
C GLN A 114 15.24 -19.63 2.78
N GLN A 115 16.15 -20.34 2.12
CA GLN A 115 17.48 -19.83 1.80
C GLN A 115 17.48 -18.86 0.61
N LYS A 116 16.68 -19.13 -0.43
CA LYS A 116 16.49 -18.20 -1.56
C LYS A 116 15.83 -16.90 -1.09
N ALA A 117 14.80 -17.00 -0.25
CA ALA A 117 14.14 -15.80 0.22
C ALA A 117 14.82 -15.14 1.44
N ALA A 118 15.74 -15.80 2.16
CA ALA A 118 16.72 -15.16 3.06
C ALA A 118 17.80 -14.35 2.32
N THR A 119 18.16 -14.79 1.10
CA THR A 119 19.09 -14.06 0.21
C THR A 119 18.42 -12.88 -0.49
N PHE A 120 17.16 -13.04 -0.91
CA PHE A 120 16.32 -11.91 -1.37
C PHE A 120 16.09 -10.93 -0.22
N SER A 121 15.78 -11.44 0.96
CA SER A 121 15.66 -10.69 2.22
C SER A 121 16.91 -9.86 2.51
N SER A 122 18.12 -10.43 2.51
CA SER A 122 19.35 -9.66 2.80
C SER A 122 19.66 -8.59 1.75
N LYS A 123 19.28 -8.79 0.49
CA LYS A 123 19.38 -7.77 -0.57
C LYS A 123 18.27 -6.71 -0.46
N LEU A 124 17.07 -7.10 -0.05
CA LEU A 124 15.96 -6.19 0.29
C LEU A 124 16.34 -5.33 1.51
N GLN A 125 17.05 -5.91 2.50
CA GLN A 125 17.62 -5.18 3.64
C GLN A 125 18.58 -4.10 3.16
N ALA A 126 19.47 -4.39 2.22
CA ALA A 126 20.47 -3.44 1.75
C ALA A 126 19.89 -2.22 1.00
N VAL A 127 18.63 -2.27 0.54
CA VAL A 127 18.00 -1.21 -0.27
C VAL A 127 16.86 -0.52 0.49
N VAL A 128 16.02 -1.30 1.18
CA VAL A 128 14.81 -0.80 1.84
C VAL A 128 15.10 -0.33 3.26
N ILE A 129 15.98 -1.01 4.01
CA ILE A 129 16.30 -0.61 5.39
C ILE A 129 16.99 0.76 5.44
N PRO A 130 17.99 1.12 4.60
CA PRO A 130 18.55 2.47 4.62
C PRO A 130 17.52 3.57 4.37
N ALA A 131 16.54 3.32 3.50
CA ALA A 131 15.45 4.27 3.19
C ALA A 131 14.41 4.37 4.33
N VAL A 132 14.14 3.28 5.03
CA VAL A 132 13.23 3.23 6.20
C VAL A 132 13.92 3.74 7.48
N ASP A 133 15.21 3.46 7.66
CA ASP A 133 16.08 3.92 8.75
C ASP A 133 16.32 5.43 8.68
N THR A 134 16.44 6.03 7.49
CA THR A 134 16.54 7.49 7.36
C THR A 134 15.34 8.25 7.96
N LEU A 135 14.19 7.58 8.14
CA LEU A 135 12.98 8.17 8.73
C LEU A 135 12.79 7.83 10.22
N LYS A 136 13.69 7.05 10.86
CA LYS A 136 13.51 6.49 12.23
C LYS A 136 12.16 5.79 12.44
N LEU A 137 11.55 5.31 11.37
CA LEU A 137 10.18 4.80 11.41
C LEU A 137 10.13 3.43 12.10
N GLU A 138 11.21 2.64 12.04
CA GLU A 138 11.30 1.34 12.73
C GLU A 138 11.22 1.46 14.25
N ASP A 139 11.92 2.42 14.86
CA ASP A 139 11.83 2.67 16.31
C ASP A 139 10.43 3.13 16.71
N TYR A 140 9.80 3.96 15.88
CA TYR A 140 8.44 4.48 16.13
C TYR A 140 7.37 3.39 15.97
N VAL A 141 7.49 2.56 14.93
CA VAL A 141 6.61 1.41 14.68
C VAL A 141 6.80 0.34 15.75
N THR A 142 8.01 0.14 16.25
CA THR A 142 8.29 -0.80 17.34
C THR A 142 7.78 -0.28 18.68
N ALA A 143 7.99 1.01 18.99
CA ALA A 143 7.52 1.64 20.21
C ALA A 143 5.98 1.68 20.29
N ILE A 144 5.30 2.20 19.26
CA ILE A 144 3.82 2.21 19.23
C ILE A 144 3.28 0.81 19.02
N GLY A 145 3.98 -0.02 18.24
CA GLY A 145 3.69 -1.43 18.04
C GLY A 145 3.56 -2.15 19.38
N SER A 146 4.46 -1.90 20.34
CA SER A 146 4.38 -2.52 21.67
C SER A 146 3.12 -2.16 22.47
N LEU A 147 2.48 -1.01 22.18
CA LEU A 147 1.25 -0.57 22.87
C LEU A 147 -0.02 -1.24 22.33
N VAL A 148 -0.02 -1.63 21.06
CA VAL A 148 -1.19 -2.17 20.35
C VAL A 148 -1.04 -3.64 20.03
N GLN A 149 0.20 -4.13 19.86
CA GLN A 149 0.47 -5.55 19.64
C GLN A 149 0.01 -6.33 20.88
N PRO A 150 -0.89 -7.29 20.71
CA PRO A 150 -1.35 -8.08 21.83
C PRO A 150 -0.20 -8.94 22.34
N LYS A 151 0.01 -8.96 23.66
CA LYS A 151 1.02 -9.82 24.32
C LYS A 151 0.90 -11.28 23.89
N ASN A 152 -0.34 -11.74 23.63
CA ASN A 152 -0.62 -13.00 22.97
C ASN A 152 -1.06 -12.72 21.53
N PRO A 153 -0.33 -13.20 20.51
CA PRO A 153 -0.68 -12.93 19.11
C PRO A 153 -2.07 -13.46 18.70
N ARG A 154 -2.62 -14.44 19.44
CA ARG A 154 -3.99 -14.93 19.20
C ARG A 154 -5.08 -14.01 19.76
N ASN A 155 -4.76 -13.07 20.64
CA ASN A 155 -5.74 -12.15 21.20
C ASN A 155 -5.90 -10.92 20.29
N ILE A 156 -6.68 -11.08 19.22
CA ILE A 156 -6.91 -10.04 18.20
C ILE A 156 -8.04 -9.05 18.56
N THR A 157 -8.67 -9.19 19.73
CA THR A 157 -9.85 -8.40 20.12
C THR A 157 -9.60 -6.90 20.10
N VAL A 158 -8.45 -6.46 20.61
CA VAL A 158 -8.06 -5.03 20.60
C VAL A 158 -7.96 -4.50 19.17
N ILE A 159 -7.37 -5.28 18.26
CA ILE A 159 -7.22 -4.91 16.85
C ILE A 159 -8.58 -4.82 16.17
N ILE A 160 -9.50 -5.76 16.44
CA ILE A 160 -10.86 -5.73 15.91
C ILE A 160 -11.60 -4.48 16.38
N ILE A 161 -11.57 -4.18 17.68
CA ILE A 161 -12.22 -2.99 18.26
C ILE A 161 -11.63 -1.71 17.64
N LEU A 162 -10.30 -1.62 17.56
CA LEU A 162 -9.61 -0.47 16.96
C LEU A 162 -9.81 -0.37 15.44
N THR A 163 -10.20 -1.45 14.75
CA THR A 163 -10.53 -1.42 13.32
C THR A 163 -11.97 -0.95 13.12
N ILE A 164 -12.92 -1.47 13.91
CA ILE A 164 -14.34 -1.10 13.85
C ILE A 164 -14.54 0.37 14.26
N SER A 165 -13.80 0.84 15.26
CA SER A 165 -13.90 2.23 15.72
C SER A 165 -13.62 3.24 14.60
N ARG A 166 -12.87 2.84 13.56
CA ARG A 166 -12.47 3.70 12.43
C ARG A 166 -13.62 4.04 11.50
N ILE A 167 -14.74 3.33 11.61
CA ILE A 167 -15.99 3.68 10.94
C ILE A 167 -16.44 5.10 11.36
N ILE A 168 -16.06 5.57 12.56
CA ILE A 168 -16.37 6.94 13.02
C ILE A 168 -15.76 8.03 12.13
N PHE A 169 -14.67 7.75 11.41
CA PHE A 169 -14.06 8.72 10.50
C PHE A 169 -14.94 9.02 9.28
N ILE A 170 -15.81 8.09 8.87
CA ILE A 170 -16.72 8.28 7.74
C ILE A 170 -17.68 9.46 7.98
N PRO A 171 -18.52 9.48 9.04
CA PRO A 171 -19.39 10.63 9.30
C PRO A 171 -18.60 11.91 9.62
N LEU A 172 -17.45 11.80 10.31
CA LEU A 172 -16.60 12.97 10.58
C LEU A 172 -16.13 13.66 9.28
N ILE A 173 -15.72 12.87 8.28
CA ILE A 173 -15.32 13.38 6.96
C ILE A 173 -16.52 13.96 6.21
N LEU A 174 -17.69 13.32 6.25
CA LEU A 174 -18.90 13.82 5.57
C LEU A 174 -19.42 15.14 6.16
N LEU A 175 -19.18 15.40 7.44
CA LEU A 175 -19.56 16.64 8.13
C LEU A 175 -18.56 17.80 7.92
N CYS A 176 -17.47 17.56 7.19
CA CYS A 176 -16.49 18.59 6.83
C CYS A 176 -17.02 19.55 5.75
N ASN A 177 -16.22 20.58 5.44
CA ASN A 177 -16.62 21.64 4.52
C ASN A 177 -16.47 21.28 3.02
N ALA A 178 -17.14 20.21 2.56
CA ALA A 178 -17.22 19.88 1.14
C ALA A 178 -18.38 20.65 0.46
N GLN A 179 -18.11 21.38 -0.61
CA GLN A 179 -19.10 22.12 -1.39
C GLN A 179 -19.07 21.73 -2.88
N PRO A 180 -20.20 21.82 -3.60
CA PRO A 180 -21.56 22.15 -3.13
C PRO A 180 -22.20 20.99 -2.34
N ARG A 181 -23.13 21.30 -1.43
CA ARG A 181 -23.87 20.32 -0.62
C ARG A 181 -25.36 20.63 -0.62
N HIS A 182 -26.19 19.60 -0.51
CA HIS A 182 -27.65 19.70 -0.62
C HIS A 182 -28.40 19.11 0.59
N ILE A 183 -27.83 18.14 1.33
CA ILE A 183 -28.57 17.40 2.37
C ILE A 183 -27.94 17.55 3.76
N LEU A 184 -26.64 17.25 3.93
CA LEU A 184 -25.99 17.28 5.25
C LEU A 184 -25.49 18.68 5.66
N ALA A 185 -25.66 19.01 6.94
CA ALA A 185 -25.16 20.26 7.54
C ALA A 185 -23.63 20.22 7.78
N VAL A 186 -23.00 21.40 7.77
CA VAL A 186 -21.57 21.53 8.08
C VAL A 186 -21.38 21.61 9.59
N VAL A 187 -20.56 20.71 10.14
CA VAL A 187 -20.12 20.80 11.54
C VAL A 187 -18.67 21.31 11.61
N PHE A 188 -17.81 20.83 10.71
CA PHE A 188 -16.41 21.23 10.64
C PHE A 188 -16.17 22.18 9.47
N ASN A 189 -16.10 23.48 9.78
CA ASN A 189 -15.99 24.55 8.78
C ASN A 189 -14.55 24.88 8.38
N LYS A 190 -13.55 24.46 9.17
CA LYS A 190 -12.16 24.88 9.00
C LYS A 190 -11.31 23.76 8.38
N ASP A 191 -10.51 24.10 7.38
CA ASP A 191 -9.71 23.13 6.61
C ASP A 191 -8.72 22.35 7.48
N TYR A 192 -8.17 22.97 8.53
CA TYR A 192 -7.26 22.28 9.46
C TYR A 192 -7.95 21.12 10.19
N GLN A 193 -9.27 21.18 10.42
CA GLN A 193 -10.03 20.11 11.06
C GLN A 193 -10.08 18.90 10.13
N TYR A 194 -10.38 19.13 8.85
CA TYR A 194 -10.36 18.09 7.83
C TYR A 194 -8.97 17.46 7.65
N ILE A 195 -7.92 18.29 7.58
CA ILE A 195 -6.53 17.83 7.49
C ILE A 195 -6.16 16.96 8.70
N LEU A 196 -6.53 17.38 9.92
CA LEU A 196 -6.25 16.63 11.14
C LEU A 196 -7.00 15.29 11.15
N ILE A 197 -8.29 15.28 10.80
CA ILE A 197 -9.10 14.06 10.71
C ILE A 197 -8.49 13.08 9.70
N LEU A 198 -8.13 13.57 8.51
CA LEU A 198 -7.47 12.77 7.48
C LEU A 198 -6.12 12.22 7.94
N PHE A 199 -5.30 13.04 8.61
CA PHE A 199 -4.01 12.61 9.13
C PHE A 199 -4.16 11.46 10.14
N ILE A 200 -5.08 11.60 11.10
CA ILE A 200 -5.34 10.55 12.10
C ILE A 200 -5.92 9.29 11.42
N PHE A 201 -6.85 9.45 10.47
CA PHE A 201 -7.39 8.33 9.70
C PHE A 201 -6.31 7.59 8.90
N ALA A 202 -5.43 8.31 8.21
CA ALA A 202 -4.33 7.74 7.42
C ALA A 202 -3.29 7.06 8.31
N PHE A 203 -2.91 7.70 9.42
CA PHE A 203 -1.96 7.15 10.38
C PHE A 203 -2.49 5.86 11.00
N THR A 204 -3.75 5.85 11.45
CA THR A 204 -4.38 4.64 12.01
C THR A 204 -4.56 3.53 10.96
N ASN A 205 -4.82 3.87 9.68
CA ASN A 205 -4.84 2.90 8.57
C ASN A 205 -3.48 2.21 8.43
N GLY A 206 -2.42 2.99 8.19
CA GLY A 206 -1.09 2.45 7.92
C GLY A 206 -0.60 1.59 9.09
N PHE A 207 -0.83 2.05 10.31
CA PHE A 207 -0.42 1.34 11.51
C PHE A 207 -1.16 0.00 11.71
N MET A 208 -2.50 0.00 11.57
CA MET A 208 -3.29 -1.24 11.70
C MET A 208 -2.99 -2.24 10.59
N THR A 209 -2.85 -1.76 9.35
CA THR A 209 -2.48 -2.62 8.22
C THR A 209 -1.13 -3.29 8.44
N ASN A 210 -0.13 -2.56 8.94
CA ASN A 210 1.18 -3.12 9.23
C ASN A 210 1.12 -4.20 10.35
N ILE A 211 0.43 -3.91 11.46
CA ILE A 211 0.28 -4.88 12.57
C ILE A 211 -0.43 -6.15 12.12
N ILE A 212 -1.53 -6.03 11.36
CA ILE A 212 -2.30 -7.20 10.90
C ILE A 212 -1.40 -8.07 10.02
N GLN A 213 -0.69 -7.48 9.05
CA GLN A 213 0.20 -8.26 8.19
C GLN A 213 1.33 -8.94 8.97
N ILE A 214 1.87 -8.31 10.02
CA ILE A 214 2.87 -8.93 10.91
C ILE A 214 2.27 -10.08 11.74
N LEU A 215 1.01 -9.98 12.14
CA LEU A 215 0.37 -10.91 13.06
C LEU A 215 -0.11 -12.19 12.39
N ILE A 216 -0.61 -12.09 11.16
CA ILE A 216 -1.16 -13.21 10.38
C ILE A 216 -0.19 -14.41 10.30
N PRO A 217 1.08 -14.26 9.90
CA PRO A 217 2.01 -15.38 9.86
C PRO A 217 2.43 -15.90 11.24
N LYS A 218 2.11 -15.20 12.34
CA LYS A 218 2.39 -15.65 13.71
C LYS A 218 1.28 -16.50 14.32
N ILE A 219 0.07 -16.45 13.75
CA ILE A 219 -1.10 -17.18 14.27
C ILE A 219 -1.41 -18.47 13.50
N VAL A 220 -0.74 -18.69 12.36
CA VAL A 220 -0.89 -19.87 11.51
C VAL A 220 0.36 -20.75 11.51
N ASP A 221 0.21 -22.00 11.09
CA ASP A 221 1.30 -22.95 11.00
C ASP A 221 2.27 -22.60 9.85
N GLN A 222 3.53 -23.05 9.96
CA GLN A 222 4.62 -22.70 9.02
C GLN A 222 4.30 -23.00 7.55
N HIS A 223 3.54 -24.06 7.29
CA HIS A 223 3.16 -24.46 5.94
C HIS A 223 2.04 -23.59 5.36
N GLU A 224 1.24 -22.93 6.21
CA GLU A 224 0.11 -22.08 5.81
C GLU A 224 0.50 -20.59 5.71
N LYS A 225 1.63 -20.18 6.28
CA LYS A 225 2.05 -18.75 6.36
C LYS A 225 1.99 -18.00 5.03
N GLU A 226 2.43 -18.63 3.94
CA GLU A 226 2.43 -17.98 2.61
C GLU A 226 1.02 -17.77 2.07
N ILE A 227 0.16 -18.78 2.22
CA ILE A 227 -1.23 -18.71 1.78
C ILE A 227 -1.99 -17.71 2.66
N ALA A 228 -1.86 -17.79 3.97
CA ALA A 228 -2.51 -16.87 4.90
C ALA A 228 -2.11 -15.41 4.65
N SER A 229 -0.81 -15.14 4.42
CA SER A 229 -0.31 -13.77 4.20
C SER A 229 -0.75 -13.21 2.84
N SER A 230 -0.79 -14.04 1.79
CA SER A 230 -1.26 -13.61 0.45
C SER A 230 -2.76 -13.32 0.42
N ILE A 231 -3.57 -14.10 1.13
CA ILE A 231 -5.03 -13.90 1.23
C ILE A 231 -5.39 -12.54 1.83
N VAL A 232 -4.59 -12.01 2.77
CA VAL A 232 -4.81 -10.68 3.37
C VAL A 232 -4.89 -9.58 2.31
N ILE A 233 -4.01 -9.62 1.29
CA ILE A 233 -3.98 -8.63 0.21
C ILE A 233 -5.22 -8.72 -0.67
N VAL A 234 -5.74 -9.94 -0.90
CA VAL A 234 -7.00 -10.15 -1.63
C VAL A 234 -8.16 -9.49 -0.90
N PHE A 235 -8.27 -9.71 0.42
CA PHE A 235 -9.33 -9.08 1.23
C PHE A 235 -9.20 -7.56 1.31
N ILE A 236 -7.98 -7.02 1.36
CA ILE A 236 -7.75 -5.57 1.25
C ILE A 236 -8.26 -5.04 -0.09
N GLY A 237 -8.00 -5.75 -1.19
CA GLY A 237 -8.50 -5.40 -2.52
C GLY A 237 -10.03 -5.41 -2.61
N ILE A 238 -10.68 -6.44 -2.06
CA ILE A 238 -12.14 -6.52 -1.98
C ILE A 238 -12.70 -5.36 -1.15
N GLY A 239 -12.10 -5.09 0.01
CA GLY A 239 -12.49 -3.97 0.87
C GLY A 239 -12.38 -2.62 0.17
N ALA A 240 -11.30 -2.40 -0.60
CA ALA A 240 -11.12 -1.19 -1.39
C ALA A 240 -12.20 -1.04 -2.49
N ALA A 241 -12.56 -2.14 -3.17
CA ALA A 241 -13.61 -2.13 -4.19
C ALA A 241 -15.00 -1.81 -3.59
N ILE A 242 -15.33 -2.44 -2.46
CA ILE A 242 -16.57 -2.16 -1.71
C ILE A 242 -16.58 -0.70 -1.24
N GLY A 243 -15.47 -0.24 -0.64
CA GLY A 243 -15.31 1.14 -0.18
C GLY A 243 -15.47 2.17 -1.31
N SER A 244 -14.92 1.91 -2.49
CA SER A 244 -15.09 2.76 -3.67
C SER A 244 -16.57 2.84 -4.07
N THR A 245 -17.30 1.72 -4.05
CA THR A 245 -18.73 1.69 -4.39
C THR A 245 -19.57 2.47 -3.37
N ILE A 246 -19.31 2.25 -2.07
CA ILE A 246 -19.97 2.98 -0.98
C ILE A 246 -19.68 4.48 -1.08
N SER A 247 -18.45 4.88 -1.41
CA SER A 247 -18.06 6.29 -1.49
C SER A 247 -18.90 7.08 -2.49
N ILE A 248 -19.27 6.47 -3.63
CA ILE A 248 -20.14 7.10 -4.64
C ILE A 248 -21.52 7.39 -4.05
N PHE A 249 -22.06 6.46 -3.26
CA PHE A 249 -23.32 6.66 -2.56
C PHE A 249 -23.22 7.76 -1.50
N LEU A 250 -22.14 7.77 -0.71
CA LEU A 250 -21.91 8.77 0.32
C LEU A 250 -21.76 10.19 -0.24
N ILE A 251 -21.13 10.35 -1.41
CA ILE A 251 -21.02 11.66 -2.07
C ILE A 251 -22.41 12.22 -2.43
N ARG A 252 -23.38 11.36 -2.78
CA ARG A 252 -24.76 11.81 -3.05
C ARG A 252 -25.52 12.26 -1.79
N LEU A 253 -25.02 11.91 -0.61
CA LEU A 253 -25.59 12.39 0.66
C LEU A 253 -25.08 13.79 1.02
N ILE A 254 -23.96 14.25 0.47
CA ILE A 254 -23.44 15.60 0.70
C ILE A 254 -24.25 16.57 -0.15
#